data_AF-A0A1F4ZZC8-F1
#
_entry.id   AF-A0A1F4ZZC8-F1
#
_cell.length_a   1.000
_cell.length_b   1.000
_cell.length_c   1.000
_cell.angle_alpha   90.00
_cell.angle_beta   90.00
_cell.angle_gamma   90.00
#
_symmetry.space_group_name_H-M   'P 1'
#
loop_
_entity.id
_entity.type
_entity.pdbx_description
1 polymer ?
#
loop_
_entity_poly.entity_id
_entity_poly.type
_entity_poly.pdbx_seq_one_letter_code
_entity_poly.pdbx_strand_id
1 'polypeptide(L)'
;MFAGTAIHATPQVVGAGFIFSGLAGKTATAVKLVRNCFMAPLAFLIAARFARTRFQAAALNTGKVNWAKAFPWFLFGYFVMAGLNTAGYFSAKAVGGLTWTGRFLIVVAMAGIGLNTEFGAFRKVGLKPLVVGFLSALAVAACSILMIGLLL
;
A
#
# COMPACT_ATOMS: atom_id res chain seq x y z
N MET A 1 13.24 3.30 -2.88
CA MET A 1 12.80 1.97 -3.41
C MET A 1 12.55 0.96 -2.30
N PHE A 2 13.50 0.69 -1.41
CA PHE A 2 13.36 -0.26 -0.28
C PHE A 2 12.08 -0.09 0.57
N ALA A 3 11.77 1.13 1.01
CA ALA A 3 10.51 1.38 1.75
C ALA A 3 9.25 1.00 0.95
N GLY A 4 9.29 1.18 -0.37
CA GLY A 4 8.19 0.87 -1.30
C GLY A 4 8.00 -0.62 -1.57
N THR A 5 9.04 -1.44 -1.41
CA THR A 5 8.96 -2.90 -1.59
C THR A 5 8.74 -3.61 -0.26
N ALA A 6 9.45 -3.20 0.80
CA ALA A 6 9.50 -3.89 2.09
C ALA A 6 8.28 -3.64 2.98
N ILE A 7 7.74 -2.42 3.00
CA ILE A 7 6.62 -2.09 3.90
C ILE A 7 5.32 -2.56 3.27
N HIS A 8 4.45 -3.24 4.03
CA HIS A 8 3.26 -3.86 3.42
C HIS A 8 2.19 -2.84 3.03
N ALA A 9 1.92 -1.85 3.87
CA ALA A 9 0.79 -0.94 3.72
C ALA A 9 1.21 0.48 3.25
N THR A 10 0.37 1.08 2.41
CA THR A 10 0.68 2.31 1.65
C THR A 10 0.93 3.54 2.51
N PRO A 11 0.12 3.85 3.54
CA PRO A 11 0.37 5.02 4.39
C PRO A 11 1.73 4.95 5.11
N GLN A 12 2.14 3.76 5.57
CA GLN A 12 3.41 3.52 6.24
C GLN A 12 4.60 3.74 5.30
N VAL A 13 4.45 3.37 4.02
CA VAL A 13 5.48 3.60 2.98
C VAL A 13 5.68 5.07 2.72
N VAL A 14 4.56 5.80 2.58
CA VAL A 14 4.57 7.24 2.33
C VAL A 14 5.24 7.95 3.51
N GLY A 15 4.86 7.59 4.75
CA GLY A 15 5.49 8.10 5.96
C GLY A 15 6.99 7.82 6.02
N ALA A 16 7.40 6.55 5.94
CA ALA A 16 8.80 6.15 6.03
C ALA A 16 9.68 6.76 4.92
N GLY A 17 9.17 6.81 3.68
CA GLY A 17 9.90 7.38 2.55
C GLY A 17 10.10 8.88 2.68
N PHE A 18 9.10 9.63 3.15
CA PHE A 18 9.20 11.08 3.32
C PHE A 18 9.99 11.52 4.56
N ILE A 19 10.13 10.65 5.58
CA ILE A 19 11.06 10.89 6.69
C ILE A 19 12.51 10.91 6.18
N PHE A 20 12.85 10.05 5.22
CA PHE A 20 14.20 9.98 4.68
C PHE A 20 14.50 11.12 3.71
N SER A 21 13.67 11.32 2.67
CA SER A 21 13.79 12.49 1.78
C SER A 21 12.55 12.68 0.89
N GLY A 22 12.40 13.88 0.32
CA GLY A 22 11.33 14.18 -0.64
C GLY A 22 11.35 13.26 -1.88
N LEU A 23 12.54 12.96 -2.41
CA LEU A 23 12.72 12.06 -3.54
C LEU A 23 12.46 10.59 -3.13
N ALA A 24 12.90 10.18 -1.94
CA ALA A 24 12.66 8.84 -1.42
C ALA A 24 11.17 8.56 -1.18
N GLY A 25 10.41 9.53 -0.66
CA GLY A 25 8.97 9.42 -0.48
C GLY A 25 8.23 9.30 -1.81
N LYS A 26 8.56 10.15 -2.80
CA LYS A 26 7.95 10.08 -4.14
C LYS A 26 8.22 8.72 -4.82
N THR A 27 9.47 8.26 -4.80
CA THR A 27 9.85 6.98 -5.41
C THR A 27 9.25 5.77 -4.68
N ALA A 28 9.24 5.77 -3.34
CA ALA A 28 8.64 4.68 -2.56
C ALA A 28 7.12 4.58 -2.76
N THR A 29 6.44 5.73 -2.83
CA THR A 29 5.00 5.81 -3.10
C THR A 29 4.69 5.27 -4.49
N ALA A 30 5.42 5.71 -5.51
CA ALA A 30 5.24 5.22 -6.88
C ALA A 30 5.41 3.70 -6.97
N VAL A 31 6.48 3.13 -6.39
CA VAL A 31 6.72 1.68 -6.37
C VAL A 31 5.56 0.93 -5.69
N LYS A 32 5.05 1.45 -4.56
CA LYS A 32 3.93 0.83 -3.87
C LYS A 32 2.65 0.83 -4.69
N LEU A 33 2.36 1.93 -5.39
CA LEU A 33 1.14 2.07 -6.17
C LEU A 33 1.15 1.21 -7.42
N VAL A 34 2.30 1.11 -8.09
CA VAL A 34 2.48 0.18 -9.21
C VAL A 34 2.20 -1.25 -8.76
N ARG A 35 2.72 -1.68 -7.61
CA ARG A 35 2.40 -3.00 -7.04
C ARG A 35 0.90 -3.17 -6.75
N ASN A 36 0.28 -2.18 -6.13
CA ASN A 36 -1.16 -2.22 -5.85
C ASN A 36 -2.00 -2.28 -7.13
N CYS A 37 -1.55 -1.60 -8.19
CA CYS A 37 -2.13 -1.67 -9.53
C CYS A 37 -2.12 -3.09 -10.06
N PHE A 38 -0.97 -3.78 -9.96
CA PHE A 38 -0.80 -5.15 -10.46
C PHE A 38 -1.42 -6.24 -9.57
N MET A 39 -1.71 -5.96 -8.29
CA MET A 39 -2.42 -6.90 -7.42
C MET A 39 -3.86 -7.14 -7.87
N ALA A 40 -4.56 -6.11 -8.37
CA ALA A 40 -5.94 -6.24 -8.87
C ALA A 40 -6.08 -7.19 -10.09
N PRO A 41 -5.32 -7.03 -11.20
CA PRO A 41 -5.37 -7.95 -12.33
C PRO A 41 -4.83 -9.34 -11.96
N LEU A 42 -3.81 -9.44 -11.10
CA LEU A 42 -3.32 -10.74 -10.63
C LEU A 42 -4.38 -11.50 -9.83
N ALA A 43 -5.09 -10.81 -8.91
CA ALA A 43 -6.20 -11.39 -8.16
C ALA A 43 -7.33 -11.84 -9.09
N PHE A 44 -7.65 -11.08 -10.13
CA PHE A 44 -8.62 -11.46 -11.15
C PHE A 44 -8.19 -12.71 -11.93
N LEU A 45 -6.93 -12.79 -12.35
CA LEU A 45 -6.38 -13.96 -13.05
C LEU A 45 -6.39 -15.22 -12.16
N ILE A 46 -6.01 -15.08 -10.89
CA ILE A 46 -6.06 -16.18 -9.92
C ILE A 46 -7.49 -16.63 -9.70
N ALA A 47 -8.43 -15.69 -9.49
CA ALA A 47 -9.85 -16.00 -9.34
C ALA A 47 -10.43 -16.70 -10.57
N ALA A 48 -10.11 -16.23 -11.78
CA ALA A 48 -10.54 -16.86 -13.02
C ALA A 48 -9.95 -18.28 -13.20
N ARG A 49 -8.71 -18.50 -12.78
CA ARG A 49 -8.03 -19.81 -12.87
C ARG A 49 -8.55 -20.79 -11.82
N PHE A 50 -8.80 -20.33 -10.59
CA PHE A 50 -9.35 -21.15 -9.51
C PHE A 50 -10.86 -21.39 -9.63
N ALA A 51 -11.60 -20.49 -10.27
CA ALA A 51 -12.99 -20.70 -10.65
C ALA A 51 -13.15 -21.90 -11.61
N ARG A 52 -12.11 -22.22 -12.39
CA ARG A 52 -12.11 -23.40 -13.26
C ARG A 52 -11.81 -24.72 -12.53
N THR A 53 -11.26 -24.71 -11.32
CA THR A 53 -10.79 -25.93 -10.66
C THR A 53 -11.40 -26.24 -9.29
N ARG A 54 -11.86 -25.29 -8.45
CA ARG A 54 -12.38 -25.68 -7.11
C ARG A 54 -13.14 -24.67 -6.21
N PHE A 55 -14.15 -23.90 -6.66
CA PHE A 55 -14.90 -23.05 -5.70
C PHE A 55 -16.42 -22.98 -5.89
N GLN A 56 -17.09 -24.09 -5.55
CA GLN A 56 -18.46 -24.11 -5.01
C GLN A 56 -18.53 -23.72 -3.50
N ALA A 57 -17.40 -23.41 -2.84
CA ALA A 57 -17.35 -23.21 -1.37
C ALA A 57 -17.15 -21.76 -0.89
N ALA A 58 -16.91 -20.78 -1.77
CA ALA A 58 -16.84 -19.36 -1.41
C ALA A 58 -17.88 -18.51 -2.18
N ALA A 59 -18.88 -19.17 -2.76
CA ALA A 59 -20.08 -18.55 -3.33
C ALA A 59 -21.08 -18.12 -2.23
N LEU A 60 -20.60 -17.73 -1.04
CA LEU A 60 -21.41 -17.03 -0.04
C LEU A 60 -21.39 -15.53 -0.35
N ASN A 61 -21.93 -15.18 -1.52
CA ASN A 61 -22.73 -14.00 -1.84
C ASN A 61 -22.75 -13.82 -3.35
N THR A 62 -23.76 -14.42 -3.98
CA THR A 62 -24.21 -14.15 -5.35
C THR A 62 -24.68 -12.69 -5.49
N GLY A 63 -23.73 -11.76 -5.50
CA GLY A 63 -23.94 -10.39 -5.92
C GLY A 63 -23.00 -10.09 -7.09
N LYS A 64 -23.53 -9.50 -8.16
CA LYS A 64 -22.73 -8.96 -9.28
C LYS A 64 -21.45 -8.35 -8.71
N VAL A 65 -20.28 -8.90 -9.07
CA VAL A 65 -18.99 -8.34 -8.66
C VAL A 65 -19.02 -6.88 -9.11
N ASN A 66 -19.15 -5.96 -8.15
CA ASN A 66 -19.21 -4.55 -8.46
C ASN A 66 -17.77 -4.13 -8.77
N TRP A 67 -17.42 -4.19 -10.06
CA TRP A 67 -16.11 -3.83 -10.58
C TRP A 67 -15.64 -2.46 -10.11
N ALA A 68 -16.58 -1.51 -9.89
CA ALA A 68 -16.27 -0.21 -9.33
C ALA A 68 -15.84 -0.27 -7.86
N LYS A 69 -16.29 -1.23 -7.05
CA LYS A 69 -15.79 -1.44 -5.67
C LYS A 69 -14.47 -2.19 -5.62
N ALA A 70 -14.21 -3.06 -6.59
CA ALA A 70 -12.94 -3.77 -6.71
C ALA A 70 -11.81 -2.86 -7.23
N PHE A 71 -12.16 -1.76 -7.90
CA PHE A 71 -11.20 -0.81 -8.41
C PHE A 71 -10.60 0.04 -7.26
N PRO A 72 -9.26 0.14 -7.15
CA PRO A 72 -8.62 0.93 -6.11
C PRO A 72 -8.75 2.42 -6.42
N TRP A 73 -9.84 3.06 -5.97
CA TRP A 73 -10.11 4.49 -6.19
C TRP A 73 -8.99 5.44 -5.76
N PHE A 74 -8.22 5.06 -4.73
CA PHE A 74 -7.03 5.79 -4.31
C PHE A 74 -5.97 5.89 -5.43
N LEU A 75 -5.81 4.84 -6.23
CA LEU A 75 -4.89 4.81 -7.37
C LEU A 75 -5.34 5.76 -8.47
N PHE A 76 -6.65 5.80 -8.76
CA PHE A 76 -7.21 6.74 -9.72
C PHE A 76 -6.89 8.19 -9.33
N GLY A 77 -7.20 8.57 -8.08
CA GLY A 77 -6.91 9.90 -7.57
C GLY A 77 -5.41 10.24 -7.64
N TYR A 78 -4.53 9.28 -7.35
CA TYR A 78 -3.09 9.46 -7.51
C TYR A 78 -2.69 9.75 -8.96
N PHE A 79 -3.15 8.97 -9.94
CA PHE A 79 -2.81 9.17 -11.34
C PHE A 79 -3.36 10.48 -11.90
N VAL A 80 -4.59 10.86 -11.52
CA VAL A 80 -5.16 12.16 -11.90
C VAL A 80 -4.30 13.30 -11.37
N MET A 81 -3.94 13.28 -10.08
CA MET A 81 -3.12 14.33 -9.48
C MET A 81 -1.68 14.35 -10.02
N ALA A 82 -1.09 13.18 -10.29
CA ALA A 82 0.21 13.07 -10.93
C ALA A 82 0.18 13.65 -12.35
N GLY A 83 -0.86 13.33 -13.13
CA GLY A 83 -1.07 13.87 -14.47
C GLY A 83 -1.22 15.39 -14.48
N LEU A 84 -2.04 15.93 -13.58
CA LEU A 84 -2.19 17.39 -13.40
C LEU A 84 -0.86 18.06 -13.01
N ASN A 85 -0.07 17.42 -12.15
CA ASN A 85 1.25 17.92 -11.78
C ASN A 85 2.23 17.92 -12.96
N THR A 86 2.26 16.85 -13.76
CA THR A 86 3.09 16.76 -14.96
C THR A 86 2.65 17.74 -16.04
N ALA A 87 1.34 18.02 -16.16
CA ALA A 87 0.79 19.02 -17.09
C ALA A 87 1.04 20.48 -16.66
N GLY A 88 1.71 20.71 -15.53
CA GLY A 88 2.07 22.05 -15.07
C GLY A 88 0.94 22.85 -14.42
N TYR A 89 -0.20 22.21 -14.08
CA TYR A 89 -1.33 22.88 -13.42
C TYR A 89 -1.01 23.42 -12.01
N PHE A 90 0.10 22.99 -11.41
CA PHE A 90 0.50 23.40 -10.05
C PHE A 90 1.84 24.14 -10.05
N SER A 91 1.85 25.34 -9.44
CA SER A 91 3.09 26.06 -9.10
C SER A 91 3.90 25.33 -8.02
N ALA A 92 5.23 25.49 -8.00
CA ALA A 92 6.11 24.87 -7.02
C ALA A 92 5.69 25.13 -5.55
N LYS A 93 5.18 26.34 -5.25
CA LYS A 93 4.64 26.67 -3.92
C LYS A 93 3.38 25.86 -3.58
N ALA A 94 2.48 25.70 -4.54
CA ALA A 94 1.25 24.92 -4.38
C ALA A 94 1.56 23.43 -4.16
N VAL A 95 2.53 22.88 -4.92
CA VAL A 95 3.01 21.49 -4.73
C VAL A 95 3.60 21.29 -3.34
N GLY A 96 4.40 22.25 -2.86
CA GLY A 96 4.94 22.24 -1.51
C GLY A 96 3.85 22.20 -0.43
N GLY A 97 2.86 23.09 -0.54
CA GLY A 97 1.71 23.13 0.35
C GLY A 97 0.89 21.83 0.35
N LEU A 98 0.51 21.34 -0.84
CA LEU A 98 -0.22 20.06 -0.98
C LEU A 98 0.55 18.88 -0.38
N THR A 99 1.87 18.84 -0.57
CA THR A 99 2.71 17.78 -0.03
C THR A 99 2.73 17.82 1.50
N TRP A 100 2.84 19.02 2.09
CA TRP A 100 2.82 19.19 3.55
C TRP A 100 1.45 18.80 4.14
N THR A 101 0.36 19.30 3.56
CA THR A 101 -1.00 18.95 3.99
C THR A 101 -1.27 17.45 3.86
N GLY A 102 -0.83 16.81 2.76
CA GLY A 102 -0.96 15.37 2.57
C GLY A 102 -0.22 14.56 3.64
N ARG A 103 1.01 14.95 3.99
CA ARG A 103 1.76 14.32 5.09
C ARG A 103 1.06 14.48 6.43
N PHE A 104 0.55 15.68 6.72
CA PHE A 104 -0.21 15.95 7.94
C PHE A 104 -1.44 15.04 8.06
N LEU A 105 -2.24 14.92 6.99
CA LEU A 105 -3.42 14.04 6.95
C LEU A 105 -3.06 12.57 7.16
N ILE A 106 -1.93 12.10 6.62
CA ILE A 106 -1.46 10.73 6.85
C ILE A 106 -1.12 10.50 8.32
N VAL A 107 -0.45 11.45 8.97
CA VAL A 107 -0.12 11.35 10.41
C VAL A 107 -1.41 11.28 11.24
N VAL A 108 -2.38 12.16 10.96
CA VAL A 108 -3.69 12.15 11.64
C VAL A 108 -4.41 10.82 11.42
N ALA A 109 -4.42 10.29 10.20
CA ALA A 109 -5.01 8.98 9.91
C ALA A 109 -4.32 7.84 10.68
N MET A 110 -2.98 7.81 10.72
CA MET A 110 -2.23 6.81 11.47
C MET A 110 -2.46 6.92 12.99
N ALA A 111 -2.58 8.13 13.52
CA ALA A 111 -2.96 8.35 14.92
C ALA A 111 -4.35 7.79 15.22
N GLY A 112 -5.33 8.01 14.32
CA GLY A 112 -6.68 7.45 14.46
C GLY A 112 -6.72 5.92 14.42
N ILE A 113 -5.89 5.28 13.58
CA ILE A 113 -5.74 3.81 13.58
C ILE A 113 -5.15 3.34 14.92
N GLY A 114 -4.17 4.06 15.46
CA GLY A 114 -3.59 3.78 16.78
C GLY A 114 -4.64 3.86 17.90
N LEU A 115 -5.50 4.88 17.89
CA LEU A 115 -6.56 5.05 18.88
C LEU A 115 -7.66 3.97 18.80
N ASN A 116 -7.92 3.42 17.60
CA ASN A 116 -8.84 2.29 17.42
C ASN A 116 -8.23 0.93 17.79
N THR A 117 -6.95 0.89 18.19
CA THR A 117 -6.29 -0.37 18.51
C THR A 117 -6.70 -0.85 19.90
N GLU A 118 -7.50 -1.93 19.95
CA GLU A 118 -7.85 -2.59 21.19
C GLU A 118 -6.70 -3.47 21.71
N PHE A 119 -5.92 -2.95 22.66
CA PHE A 119 -4.84 -3.71 23.32
C PHE A 119 -5.33 -4.99 24.01
N GLY A 120 -6.61 -5.03 24.43
CA GLY A 120 -7.23 -6.23 25.00
C GLY A 120 -7.34 -7.40 24.01
N ALA A 121 -7.57 -7.10 22.72
CA ALA A 121 -7.59 -8.12 21.66
C ALA A 121 -6.19 -8.72 21.44
N PHE A 122 -5.13 -7.89 21.49
CA PHE A 122 -3.74 -8.36 21.42
C PHE A 122 -3.39 -9.37 22.51
N ARG A 123 -3.88 -9.16 23.74
CA ARG A 123 -3.62 -10.06 24.86
C ARG A 123 -4.29 -11.43 24.70
N LYS A 124 -5.47 -11.48 24.06
CA LYS A 124 -6.19 -12.74 23.75
C LYS A 124 -5.54 -13.53 22.63
N VAL A 125 -4.98 -12.84 21.64
CA VAL A 125 -4.31 -13.47 20.49
C VAL A 125 -2.86 -13.90 20.82
N GLY A 126 -2.23 -13.25 21.80
CA GLY A 126 -0.89 -13.58 22.29
C GLY A 126 0.24 -13.05 21.39
N LEU A 127 1.49 -13.39 21.72
CA LEU A 127 2.69 -12.90 21.02
C LEU A 127 2.94 -13.59 19.65
N LYS A 128 2.26 -14.71 19.38
CA LYS A 128 2.51 -15.53 18.18
C LYS A 128 2.36 -14.76 16.84
N PRO A 129 1.29 -13.98 16.59
CA PRO A 129 1.19 -13.19 15.36
C PRO A 129 2.21 -12.06 15.29
N LEU A 130 2.66 -11.52 16.42
CA LEU A 130 3.70 -10.50 16.45
C LEU A 130 5.03 -11.08 15.94
N VAL A 131 5.40 -12.28 16.41
CA VAL A 131 6.61 -12.98 15.97
C VAL A 131 6.54 -13.36 14.49
N VAL A 132 5.40 -13.89 14.03
CA VAL A 132 5.21 -14.23 12.61
C VAL A 132 5.26 -12.98 11.73
N GLY A 133 4.60 -11.91 12.15
CA GLY A 133 4.66 -10.61 11.47
C GLY A 133 6.10 -10.10 11.38
N PHE A 134 6.84 -10.16 12.49
CA PHE A 134 8.24 -9.73 12.55
C PHE A 134 9.17 -10.58 11.66
N LEU A 135 9.05 -11.90 11.72
CA LEU A 135 9.82 -12.82 10.86
C LEU A 135 9.49 -12.62 9.38
N SER A 136 8.22 -12.41 9.04
CA SER A 136 7.81 -12.12 7.66
C SER A 136 8.37 -10.78 7.18
N ALA A 137 8.38 -9.76 8.03
CA ALA A 137 8.98 -8.46 7.72
C ALA A 137 10.49 -8.56 7.51
N LEU A 138 11.19 -9.34 8.34
CA LEU A 138 12.62 -9.64 8.18
C LEU A 138 12.90 -10.39 6.87
N ALA A 139 12.11 -11.41 6.54
CA ALA A 139 12.26 -12.17 5.31
C ALA A 139 12.07 -11.27 4.08
N VAL A 140 11.02 -10.43 4.06
CA VAL A 140 10.78 -9.47 2.97
C VAL A 140 11.90 -8.43 2.89
N ALA A 141 12.38 -7.91 4.02
CA ALA A 141 13.49 -6.97 4.06
C ALA A 141 14.77 -7.60 3.49
N ALA A 142 15.11 -8.81 3.90
CA ALA A 142 16.28 -9.55 3.41
C ALA A 142 16.19 -9.83 1.91
N CYS A 143 15.05 -10.36 1.43
CA CYS A 143 14.82 -10.59 0.00
C CYS A 143 14.89 -9.29 -0.81
N SER A 144 14.35 -8.19 -0.27
CA SER A 144 14.38 -6.91 -0.96
C SER A 144 15.78 -6.31 -1.04
N ILE A 145 16.63 -6.47 -0.02
CA ILE A 145 18.04 -6.05 -0.05
C ILE A 145 18.82 -6.90 -1.04
N LEU A 146 18.64 -8.22 -1.02
CA LEU A 146 19.28 -9.16 -1.95
C LEU A 146 18.95 -8.81 -3.41
N MET A 147 17.68 -8.57 -3.73
CA MET A 147 17.29 -8.17 -5.08
C MET A 147 17.89 -6.83 -5.50
N ILE A 148 17.95 -5.84 -4.60
CA ILE A 148 18.55 -4.54 -4.90
C ILE A 148 20.05 -4.68 -5.16
N GLY A 149 20.77 -5.48 -4.37
CA GLY A 149 22.21 -5.71 -4.54
C GLY A 149 22.61 -6.65 -5.69
N LEU A 150 21.65 -7.37 -6.29
CA LEU A 150 21.89 -8.20 -7.48
C LEU A 150 21.59 -7.46 -8.79
N LEU A 151 20.74 -6.43 -8.73
CA LEU A 151 20.30 -5.61 -9.88
C LEU A 151 21.08 -4.29 -10.05
N LEU A 152 21.90 -3.93 -9.06
CA LEU A 152 22.82 -2.78 -9.06
C LEU A 152 24.24 -3.30 -8.86
#